data_AF-A5DX21-F1
#
_entry.id   AF-A5DX21-F1
#
_cell.length_a   1.000
_cell.length_b   1.000
_cell.length_c   1.000
_cell.angle_alpha   90.00
_cell.angle_beta   90.00
_cell.angle_gamma   90.00
#
_symmetry.space_group_name_H-M   'P 1'
#
loop_
_entity.id
_entity.type
_entity.pdbx_description
1 polymer ?
#
loop_
_entity_poly.entity_id
_entity_poly.type
_entity_poly.pdbx_seq_one_letter_code
_entity_poly.pdbx_strand_id
1 'polypeptide(L)'
;MTFEVNTSILPNADGSAELVYTNNGTKVLCSVSGPIEPKPRQELPQQASLEIIVRPARGLSTTREKLIEDKLRSLLQNIIIRYKYPRQLILIVVQFLVVDEDPVYLTNELSAAINCCFFALVDADVALYWSFASVAVCIKGDGSGDGEQLIKSPTGKEIAQSDSFHVVCFGIENGKVEKLLLLESAGDFTELQLFDMLGQTVGDVESLHQLQRKAITKKVEGDYIWRGPIEQES
;
A
#
# COMPACT_ATOMS: atom_id res chain seq x y z
N MET A 1 -1.02 9.83 -11.23
CA MET A 1 -0.04 8.93 -10.60
C MET A 1 0.13 7.73 -11.51
N THR A 2 1.32 7.50 -12.06
CA THR A 2 1.63 6.31 -12.87
C THR A 2 2.61 5.43 -12.12
N PHE A 3 2.38 4.13 -12.17
CA PHE A 3 3.24 3.13 -11.54
C PHE A 3 3.39 1.93 -12.47
N GLU A 4 4.51 1.24 -12.32
CA GLU A 4 4.76 -0.06 -12.90
C GLU A 4 4.73 -1.10 -11.78
N VAL A 5 4.06 -2.23 -12.03
CA VAL A 5 3.93 -3.31 -11.05
C VAL A 5 4.30 -4.65 -11.69
N ASN A 6 5.14 -5.40 -10.98
CA ASN A 6 5.47 -6.79 -11.29
C ASN A 6 5.01 -7.66 -10.12
N THR A 7 4.16 -8.65 -10.38
CA THR A 7 3.66 -9.59 -9.37
C THR A 7 4.34 -10.95 -9.51
N SER A 8 4.30 -11.78 -8.46
CA SER A 8 4.81 -13.17 -8.48
C SER A 8 6.30 -13.30 -8.85
N ILE A 9 7.10 -12.33 -8.42
CA ILE A 9 8.54 -12.25 -8.70
C ILE A 9 9.41 -13.05 -7.72
N LEU A 10 8.90 -13.37 -6.52
CA LEU A 10 9.62 -14.15 -5.52
C LEU A 10 9.09 -15.59 -5.52
N PRO A 11 9.92 -16.59 -5.87
CA PRO A 11 9.44 -17.97 -6.07
C PRO A 11 9.08 -18.70 -4.79
N ASN A 12 9.58 -18.25 -3.63
CA ASN A 12 9.40 -18.90 -2.34
C ASN A 12 8.38 -18.19 -1.43
N ALA A 13 7.75 -17.11 -1.90
CA ALA A 13 6.68 -16.42 -1.19
C ALA A 13 5.34 -16.81 -1.80
N ASP A 14 4.29 -16.87 -0.97
CA ASP A 14 2.93 -17.19 -1.47
C ASP A 14 2.41 -16.07 -2.38
N GLY A 15 2.77 -14.82 -2.08
CA GLY A 15 2.56 -13.70 -2.98
C GLY A 15 3.69 -12.67 -2.89
N SER A 16 3.93 -11.97 -3.99
CA SER A 16 4.93 -10.91 -4.06
C SER A 16 4.54 -9.85 -5.08
N ALA A 17 4.95 -8.62 -4.80
CA ALA A 17 4.79 -7.51 -5.72
C ALA A 17 5.99 -6.56 -5.62
N GLU A 18 6.45 -6.10 -6.76
CA GLU A 18 7.37 -4.98 -6.88
C GLU A 18 6.62 -3.83 -7.54
N LEU A 19 6.66 -2.67 -6.89
CA LEU A 19 5.99 -1.46 -7.32
C LEU A 19 7.02 -0.36 -7.54
N VAL A 20 7.01 0.25 -8.71
CA VAL A 20 7.87 1.38 -9.09
C VAL A 20 6.98 2.56 -9.45
N TYR A 21 7.12 3.67 -8.73
CA TYR A 21 6.44 4.91 -9.09
C TYR A 21 7.28 5.70 -10.10
N THR A 22 6.68 6.06 -11.23
CA THR A 22 7.37 6.83 -12.27
C THR A 22 7.63 8.27 -11.82
N ASN A 23 6.72 8.85 -11.02
CA ASN A 23 6.77 10.27 -10.66
C ASN A 23 7.88 10.61 -9.66
N ASN A 24 8.03 9.80 -8.62
CA ASN A 24 8.98 10.04 -7.53
C ASN A 24 10.09 8.98 -7.45
N GLY A 25 10.18 8.06 -8.42
CA GLY A 25 11.23 7.03 -8.46
C GLY A 25 11.22 6.03 -7.30
N THR A 26 10.22 6.08 -6.39
CA THR A 26 10.17 5.21 -5.23
C THR A 26 9.88 3.79 -5.68
N LYS A 27 10.75 2.87 -5.24
CA LYS A 27 10.68 1.45 -5.59
C LYS A 27 10.58 0.61 -4.33
N VAL A 28 9.54 -0.21 -4.25
CA VAL A 28 9.24 -1.04 -3.08
C VAL A 28 8.91 -2.46 -3.51
N LEU A 29 9.41 -3.42 -2.75
CA LEU A 29 9.14 -4.84 -2.89
C LEU A 29 8.35 -5.30 -1.66
N CYS A 30 7.24 -6.01 -1.87
CA CYS A 30 6.49 -6.64 -0.81
C CYS A 30 6.40 -8.16 -1.06
N SER A 31 6.54 -8.93 0.01
CA SER A 31 6.29 -10.36 0.03
C SER A 31 5.29 -10.71 1.10
N VAL A 32 4.37 -11.60 0.79
CA VAL A 32 3.38 -12.16 1.70
C VAL A 32 3.62 -13.67 1.80
N SER A 33 3.69 -14.16 3.02
CA SER A 33 3.73 -15.59 3.34
C SER A 33 2.66 -15.88 4.36
N GLY A 34 1.64 -16.62 3.98
CA GLY A 34 0.48 -16.85 4.80
C GLY A 34 -0.71 -17.40 4.01
N PRO A 35 -1.57 -18.23 4.63
CA PRO A 35 -1.56 -18.59 6.05
C PRO A 35 -0.52 -19.67 6.39
N ILE A 36 0.35 -19.40 7.36
CA ILE A 36 1.39 -20.33 7.86
C ILE A 36 1.26 -20.59 9.37
N GLU A 37 1.96 -21.60 9.86
CA GLU A 37 1.96 -21.96 11.28
C GLU A 37 2.54 -20.82 12.15
N PRO A 38 1.79 -20.31 13.15
CA PRO A 38 2.27 -19.26 14.04
C PRO A 38 3.22 -19.83 15.11
N LYS A 39 4.08 -18.98 15.67
CA LYS A 39 4.75 -19.32 16.93
C LYS A 39 3.71 -19.37 18.05
N PRO A 40 3.88 -20.22 19.09
CA PRO A 40 2.91 -20.32 20.19
C PRO A 40 2.53 -18.98 20.85
N ARG A 41 3.46 -18.02 20.91
CA ARG A 41 3.23 -16.66 21.45
C ARG A 41 2.42 -15.73 20.55
N GLN A 42 2.31 -16.05 19.26
CA GLN A 42 1.61 -15.26 18.23
C GLN A 42 0.26 -15.86 17.88
N GLU A 43 -0.07 -17.03 18.41
CA GLU A 43 -1.29 -17.74 18.07
C GLU A 43 -2.52 -17.01 18.64
N LEU A 44 -3.51 -16.79 17.78
CA LEU A 44 -4.80 -16.22 18.16
C LEU A 44 -5.89 -17.27 17.87
N PRO A 45 -6.69 -17.68 18.87
CA PRO A 45 -7.64 -18.79 18.69
C PRO A 45 -8.70 -18.55 17.61
N GLN A 46 -9.20 -17.32 17.49
CA GLN A 46 -10.36 -16.99 16.65
C GLN A 46 -9.99 -16.33 15.33
N GLN A 47 -8.74 -15.90 15.15
CA GLN A 47 -8.35 -15.06 14.00
C GLN A 47 -6.88 -15.27 13.64
N ALA A 48 -6.49 -14.90 12.42
CA ALA A 48 -5.10 -14.89 12.01
C ALA A 48 -4.30 -13.85 12.80
N SER A 49 -3.08 -14.16 13.18
CA SER A 49 -2.09 -13.17 13.60
C SER A 49 -1.42 -12.55 12.39
N LEU A 50 -0.97 -11.30 12.56
CA LEU A 50 -0.38 -10.51 11.51
C LEU A 50 0.99 -10.04 11.97
N GLU A 51 2.04 -10.43 11.24
CA GLU A 51 3.40 -9.95 11.44
C GLU A 51 3.79 -9.10 10.24
N ILE A 52 4.15 -7.84 10.50
CA ILE A 52 4.64 -6.92 9.47
C ILE A 52 6.07 -6.56 9.81
N ILE A 53 6.94 -6.64 8.81
CA ILE A 53 8.35 -6.25 8.90
C ILE A 53 8.63 -5.24 7.79
N VAL A 54 9.15 -4.06 8.14
CA VAL A 54 9.56 -3.03 7.18
C VAL A 54 11.08 -2.88 7.22
N ARG A 55 11.69 -2.91 6.03
CA ARG A 55 13.13 -2.76 5.82
C ARG A 55 13.41 -1.50 5.00
N PRO A 56 14.30 -0.62 5.47
CA PRO A 56 14.63 0.59 4.74
C PRO A 56 15.50 0.29 3.53
N ALA A 57 15.58 1.23 2.59
CA ALA A 57 16.49 1.13 1.45
C ALA A 57 17.96 1.33 1.85
N ARG A 58 18.21 2.08 2.93
CA ARG A 58 19.56 2.40 3.43
C ARG A 58 19.59 2.23 4.94
N GLY A 59 20.67 1.65 5.45
CA GLY A 59 20.87 1.46 6.89
C GLY A 59 20.11 0.26 7.46
N LEU A 60 19.91 0.28 8.78
CA LEU A 60 19.21 -0.77 9.53
C LEU A 60 17.82 -0.28 9.92
N SER A 61 16.89 -1.21 10.15
CA SER A 61 15.57 -0.88 10.68
C SER A 61 15.68 -0.20 12.06
N THR A 62 15.07 0.96 12.19
CA THR A 62 15.03 1.79 13.40
C THR A 62 13.59 1.98 13.88
N THR A 63 13.37 2.93 14.81
CA THR A 63 12.03 3.32 15.27
C THR A 63 11.17 3.92 14.16
N ARG A 64 11.79 4.49 13.11
CA ARG A 64 11.10 5.03 11.94
C ARG A 64 10.36 3.94 11.19
N GLU A 65 11.04 2.84 10.84
CA GLU A 65 10.42 1.72 10.14
C GLU A 65 9.38 1.03 11.03
N LYS A 66 9.62 1.01 12.35
CA LYS A 66 8.63 0.53 13.32
C LYS A 66 7.33 1.34 13.29
N LEU A 67 7.40 2.66 13.08
CA LEU A 67 6.21 3.50 12.89
C LEU A 67 5.44 3.13 11.62
N ILE A 68 6.14 2.84 10.51
CA ILE A 68 5.50 2.37 9.27
C ILE A 68 4.83 1.01 9.49
N GLU A 69 5.51 0.08 10.17
CA GLU A 69 4.95 -1.22 10.52
C GLU A 69 3.65 -1.10 11.32
N ASP A 70 3.61 -0.22 12.32
CA ASP A 70 2.46 -0.05 13.18
C ASP A 70 1.27 0.60 12.43
N LYS A 71 1.54 1.57 11.54
CA LYS A 71 0.52 2.17 10.66
C LYS A 71 -0.06 1.13 9.68
N LEU A 72 0.81 0.36 9.01
CA LEU A 72 0.39 -0.73 8.13
C LEU A 72 -0.38 -1.80 8.89
N ARG A 73 0.00 -2.10 10.14
CA ARG A 73 -0.67 -3.09 10.97
C ARG A 73 -2.09 -2.65 11.31
N SER A 74 -2.27 -1.40 11.73
CA SER A 74 -3.59 -0.84 12.01
C SER A 74 -4.50 -0.89 10.78
N LEU A 75 -3.96 -0.56 9.61
CA LEU A 75 -4.68 -0.58 8.34
C LEU A 75 -5.04 -2.02 7.90
N LEU A 76 -4.07 -2.93 7.82
CA LEU A 76 -4.26 -4.27 7.28
C LEU A 76 -5.07 -5.19 8.19
N GLN A 77 -5.03 -4.98 9.50
CA GLN A 77 -5.87 -5.74 10.44
C GLN A 77 -7.37 -5.55 10.19
N ASN A 78 -7.77 -4.38 9.67
CA ASN A 78 -9.17 -4.07 9.38
C ASN A 78 -9.60 -4.50 7.97
N ILE A 79 -8.64 -4.69 7.06
CA ILE A 79 -8.92 -5.06 5.66
C ILE A 79 -8.94 -6.58 5.48
N ILE A 80 -8.02 -7.31 6.13
CA ILE A 80 -7.90 -8.77 5.98
C ILE A 80 -9.03 -9.46 6.76
N ILE A 81 -9.69 -10.44 6.14
CA ILE A 81 -10.73 -11.27 6.78
C ILE A 81 -10.06 -12.33 7.68
N ARG A 82 -9.54 -11.87 8.82
CA ARG A 82 -8.69 -12.69 9.71
C ARG A 82 -9.39 -13.89 10.33
N TYR A 83 -10.72 -13.83 10.50
CA TYR A 83 -11.50 -14.95 11.04
C TYR A 83 -11.54 -16.18 10.11
N LYS A 84 -11.19 -16.01 8.82
CA LYS A 84 -11.08 -17.13 7.87
C LYS A 84 -9.88 -18.02 8.15
N TYR A 85 -8.89 -17.52 8.90
CA TYR A 85 -7.61 -18.18 9.16
C TYR A 85 -7.33 -18.28 10.68
N PRO A 86 -8.15 -19.00 11.46
CA PRO A 86 -7.94 -19.13 12.90
C PRO A 86 -6.62 -19.86 13.20
N ARG A 87 -5.89 -19.41 14.22
CA ARG A 87 -4.60 -20.02 14.63
C ARG A 87 -3.55 -20.07 13.52
N GLN A 88 -3.62 -19.15 12.56
CA GLN A 88 -2.65 -19.00 11.48
C GLN A 88 -1.92 -17.66 11.60
N LEU A 89 -0.77 -17.54 10.92
CA LEU A 89 0.02 -16.32 10.78
C LEU A 89 0.03 -15.88 9.31
N ILE A 90 -0.11 -14.57 9.10
CA ILE A 90 0.16 -13.90 7.83
C ILE A 90 1.36 -12.99 8.06
N LEU A 91 2.48 -13.31 7.40
CA LEU A 91 3.72 -12.54 7.42
C LEU A 91 3.78 -11.65 6.19
N ILE A 92 3.95 -10.35 6.41
CA ILE A 92 4.09 -9.35 5.36
C ILE A 92 5.43 -8.67 5.54
N VAL A 93 6.29 -8.75 4.53
CA VAL A 93 7.61 -8.10 4.54
C VAL A 93 7.61 -7.04 3.45
N VAL A 94 7.97 -5.82 3.82
CA VAL A 94 8.12 -4.69 2.90
C VAL A 94 9.58 -4.27 2.88
N GLN A 95 10.19 -4.26 1.70
CA GLN A 95 11.56 -3.82 1.47
C GLN A 95 11.55 -2.63 0.52
N PHE A 96 11.99 -1.47 1.01
CA PHE A 96 12.27 -0.33 0.15
C PHE A 96 13.58 -0.56 -0.60
N LEU A 97 13.59 -0.37 -1.92
CA LEU A 97 14.78 -0.51 -2.76
C LEU A 97 15.35 0.86 -3.16
N VAL A 98 14.46 1.77 -3.53
CA VAL A 98 14.80 3.16 -3.89
C VAL A 98 13.80 4.07 -3.23
N VAL A 99 14.29 5.15 -2.64
CA VAL A 99 13.51 6.18 -1.96
C VAL A 99 14.05 7.53 -2.40
N ASP A 100 13.16 8.44 -2.76
CA ASP A 100 13.48 9.80 -3.23
C ASP A 100 13.35 10.86 -2.13
N GLU A 101 12.57 10.60 -1.09
CA GLU A 101 12.39 11.51 0.03
C GLU A 101 13.50 11.39 1.09
N ASP A 102 13.78 12.50 1.78
CA ASP A 102 14.70 12.50 2.91
C ASP A 102 14.14 11.63 4.05
N PRO A 103 15.00 10.99 4.87
CA PRO A 103 14.59 10.07 5.94
C PRO A 103 13.81 10.74 7.09
N VAL A 104 13.61 12.06 7.02
CA VAL A 104 12.72 12.81 7.91
C VAL A 104 11.25 12.58 7.53
N TYR A 105 10.95 12.37 6.26
CA TYR A 105 9.59 12.21 5.73
C TYR A 105 9.27 10.73 5.49
N LEU A 106 8.01 10.35 5.70
CA LEU A 106 7.51 8.98 5.50
C LEU A 106 6.42 8.91 4.43
N THR A 107 6.16 10.02 3.74
CA THR A 107 4.93 10.25 2.99
C THR A 107 4.86 9.30 1.79
N ASN A 108 5.91 9.32 0.95
CA ASN A 108 5.97 8.48 -0.24
C ASN A 108 6.20 7.01 0.11
N GLU A 109 7.07 6.72 1.09
CA GLU A 109 7.32 5.36 1.54
C GLU A 109 6.05 4.68 2.07
N LEU A 110 5.28 5.36 2.92
CA LEU A 110 4.06 4.80 3.50
C LEU A 110 3.01 4.54 2.42
N SER A 111 2.77 5.50 1.53
CA SER A 111 1.83 5.32 0.43
C SER A 111 2.26 4.20 -0.52
N ALA A 112 3.56 4.09 -0.80
CA ALA A 112 4.11 3.04 -1.64
C ALA A 112 3.97 1.65 -0.99
N ALA A 113 4.26 1.54 0.30
CA ALA A 113 4.13 0.30 1.05
C ALA A 113 2.68 -0.19 1.08
N ILE A 114 1.70 0.70 1.35
CA ILE A 114 0.27 0.35 1.35
C ILE A 114 -0.14 -0.22 0.00
N ASN A 115 0.17 0.48 -1.10
CA ASN A 115 -0.22 0.05 -2.44
C ASN A 115 0.49 -1.24 -2.87
N CYS A 116 1.76 -1.44 -2.48
CA CYS A 116 2.49 -2.65 -2.78
C CYS A 116 1.97 -3.87 -2.00
N CYS A 117 1.61 -3.67 -0.72
CA CYS A 117 0.94 -4.68 0.09
C CYS A 117 -0.38 -5.14 -0.54
N PHE A 118 -1.16 -4.25 -1.15
CA PHE A 118 -2.41 -4.63 -1.83
C PHE A 118 -2.14 -5.66 -2.94
N PHE A 119 -1.19 -5.39 -3.83
CA PHE A 119 -0.84 -6.31 -4.90
C PHE A 119 -0.29 -7.65 -4.38
N ALA A 120 0.58 -7.62 -3.37
CA ALA A 120 1.16 -8.83 -2.80
C ALA A 120 0.11 -9.69 -2.06
N LEU A 121 -0.86 -9.06 -1.38
CA LEU A 121 -1.97 -9.77 -0.73
C LEU A 121 -2.92 -10.41 -1.73
N VAL A 122 -3.20 -9.73 -2.84
CA VAL A 122 -4.00 -10.30 -3.94
C VAL A 122 -3.25 -11.44 -4.62
N ASP A 123 -1.93 -11.32 -4.81
CA ASP A 123 -1.09 -12.40 -5.35
C ASP A 123 -1.09 -13.64 -4.45
N ALA A 124 -1.04 -13.44 -3.13
CA ALA A 124 -1.08 -14.51 -2.12
C ALA A 124 -2.48 -15.12 -1.88
N ASP A 125 -3.52 -14.68 -2.60
CA ASP A 125 -4.92 -15.10 -2.40
C ASP A 125 -5.41 -14.95 -0.93
N VAL A 126 -4.96 -13.89 -0.25
CA VAL A 126 -5.42 -13.56 1.09
C VAL A 126 -6.79 -12.89 1.02
N ALA A 127 -7.77 -13.40 1.76
CA ALA A 127 -9.12 -12.85 1.78
C ALA A 127 -9.16 -11.44 2.38
N LEU A 128 -9.67 -10.47 1.60
CA LEU A 128 -9.85 -9.06 1.98
C LEU A 128 -11.34 -8.70 1.98
N TYR A 129 -11.77 -7.82 2.89
CA TYR A 129 -13.12 -7.25 2.88
C TYR A 129 -13.34 -6.29 1.71
N TRP A 130 -12.34 -5.43 1.46
CA TRP A 130 -12.41 -4.37 0.46
C TRP A 130 -11.08 -4.28 -0.29
N SER A 131 -11.13 -3.71 -1.49
CA SER A 131 -9.90 -3.21 -2.12
C SER A 131 -9.45 -1.93 -1.42
N PHE A 132 -8.18 -1.55 -1.56
CA PHE A 132 -7.69 -0.32 -0.96
C PHE A 132 -6.57 0.30 -1.79
N ALA A 133 -6.49 1.63 -1.70
CA ALA A 133 -5.47 2.41 -2.39
C ALA A 133 -5.13 3.66 -1.58
N SER A 134 -3.85 4.00 -1.61
CA SER A 134 -3.27 5.14 -0.92
C SER A 134 -2.71 6.16 -1.91
N VAL A 135 -2.84 7.43 -1.59
CA VAL A 135 -2.22 8.54 -2.31
C VAL A 135 -1.49 9.46 -1.32
N ALA A 136 -0.31 9.90 -1.74
CA ALA A 136 0.48 10.92 -1.06
C ALA A 136 0.22 12.30 -1.70
N VAL A 137 0.04 13.32 -0.88
CA VAL A 137 -0.27 14.69 -1.28
C VAL A 137 0.48 15.69 -0.41
N CYS A 138 0.92 16.80 -0.99
CA CYS A 138 1.50 17.92 -0.28
C CYS A 138 0.72 19.21 -0.54
N ILE A 139 0.70 20.10 0.43
CA ILE A 139 0.16 21.45 0.30
C ILE A 139 1.32 22.42 0.40
N LYS A 140 1.45 23.27 -0.61
CA LYS A 140 2.41 24.37 -0.62
C LYS A 140 1.65 25.68 -0.57
N GLY A 141 1.92 26.47 0.47
CA GLY A 141 1.48 27.85 0.56
C GLY A 141 2.33 28.72 -0.35
N ASP A 142 1.71 29.36 -1.33
CA ASP A 142 2.30 30.53 -1.96
C ASP A 142 2.16 31.68 -0.96
N GLY A 143 3.27 32.15 -0.38
CA GLY A 143 3.30 33.24 0.62
C GLY A 143 2.72 34.59 0.16
N SER A 144 2.03 34.63 -0.97
CA SER A 144 1.31 35.76 -1.58
C SER A 144 -0.21 35.73 -1.35
N GLY A 145 -0.78 34.68 -0.74
CA GLY A 145 -2.18 34.66 -0.30
C GLY A 145 -3.25 34.38 -1.37
N ASP A 146 -2.88 34.06 -2.61
CA ASP A 146 -3.81 33.92 -3.74
C ASP A 146 -3.69 32.62 -4.56
N GLY A 147 -3.02 31.58 -4.06
CA GLY A 147 -2.95 30.31 -4.79
C GLY A 147 -2.27 29.18 -4.06
N GLU A 148 -2.97 28.56 -3.10
CA GLU A 148 -2.50 27.31 -2.49
C GLU A 148 -2.48 26.19 -3.54
N GLN A 149 -1.33 25.52 -3.69
CA GLN A 149 -1.17 24.46 -4.68
C GLN A 149 -1.16 23.09 -4.00
N LEU A 150 -2.21 22.31 -4.26
CA LEU A 150 -2.27 20.90 -3.89
C LEU A 150 -1.45 20.07 -4.89
N ILE A 151 -0.35 19.48 -4.43
CA ILE A 151 0.55 18.66 -5.25
C ILE A 151 0.27 17.19 -4.99
N LYS A 152 -0.25 16.51 -6.01
CA LYS A 152 -0.57 15.07 -5.97
C LYS A 152 0.65 14.24 -6.36
N SER A 153 0.93 13.17 -5.63
CA SER A 153 2.10 12.31 -5.88
C SER A 153 3.43 13.08 -5.86
N PRO A 154 3.73 13.81 -4.78
CA PRO A 154 4.86 14.73 -4.73
C PRO A 154 6.20 14.00 -4.81
N THR A 155 7.19 14.66 -5.38
CA THR A 155 8.61 14.27 -5.31
C THR A 155 9.19 14.59 -3.93
N GLY A 156 10.33 13.97 -3.57
CA GLY A 156 11.01 14.26 -2.30
C GLY A 156 11.33 15.75 -2.11
N LYS A 157 11.64 16.45 -3.21
CA LYS A 157 11.90 17.90 -3.19
C LYS A 157 10.65 18.73 -2.92
N GLU A 158 9.50 18.33 -3.48
CA GLU A 158 8.23 19.02 -3.24
C GLU A 158 7.77 18.81 -1.80
N ILE A 159 7.97 17.62 -1.24
CA ILE A 159 7.71 17.35 0.18
C ILE A 159 8.56 18.26 1.07
N ALA A 160 9.86 18.36 0.78
CA ALA A 160 10.77 19.19 1.56
C ALA A 160 10.47 20.70 1.48
N GLN A 161 9.75 21.16 0.46
CA GLN A 161 9.34 22.56 0.26
C GLN A 161 7.88 22.82 0.60
N SER A 162 7.15 21.80 1.07
CA SER A 162 5.75 21.89 1.43
C SER A 162 5.55 22.33 2.87
N ASP A 163 4.42 22.99 3.14
CA ASP A 163 4.05 23.38 4.51
C ASP A 163 3.42 22.21 5.26
N SER A 164 2.72 21.35 4.51
CA SER A 164 2.12 20.12 5.02
C SER A 164 2.10 19.00 3.99
N PHE A 165 2.11 17.78 4.51
CA PHE A 165 2.13 16.54 3.76
C PHE A 165 1.18 15.53 4.37
N HIS A 166 0.49 14.82 3.49
CA HIS A 166 -0.64 13.97 3.81
C HIS A 166 -0.53 12.63 3.07
N VAL A 167 -0.82 11.54 3.78
CA VAL A 167 -1.03 10.21 3.19
C VAL A 167 -2.45 9.79 3.52
N VAL A 168 -3.23 9.51 2.48
CA VAL A 168 -4.63 9.13 2.62
C VAL A 168 -4.83 7.77 1.97
N CYS A 169 -5.42 6.84 2.70
CA CYS A 169 -5.82 5.54 2.17
C CYS A 169 -7.32 5.33 2.34
N PHE A 170 -7.98 4.93 1.26
CA PHE A 170 -9.40 4.59 1.27
C PHE A 170 -9.63 3.12 0.96
N GLY A 171 -10.69 2.59 1.56
CA GLY A 171 -11.33 1.35 1.22
C GLY A 171 -12.30 1.57 0.07
N ILE A 172 -12.28 0.62 -0.86
CA ILE A 172 -12.99 0.70 -2.13
C ILE A 172 -13.88 -0.52 -2.26
N GLU A 173 -15.16 -0.25 -2.47
CA GLU A 173 -16.18 -1.25 -2.73
C GLU A 173 -16.91 -0.90 -4.03
N ASN A 174 -17.19 -1.90 -4.88
CA ASN A 174 -17.86 -1.69 -6.16
C ASN A 174 -17.22 -0.62 -7.06
N GLY A 175 -15.90 -0.43 -6.92
CA GLY A 175 -15.12 0.55 -7.68
C GLY A 175 -15.26 2.00 -7.23
N LYS A 176 -15.90 2.26 -6.08
CA LYS A 176 -16.03 3.59 -5.48
C LYS A 176 -15.40 3.66 -4.10
N VAL A 177 -14.91 4.83 -3.73
CA VAL A 177 -14.42 5.09 -2.38
C VAL A 177 -15.60 5.06 -1.40
N GLU A 178 -15.47 4.28 -0.33
CA GLU A 178 -16.51 4.13 0.69
C GLU A 178 -16.03 4.59 2.07
N LYS A 179 -14.81 4.18 2.45
CA LYS A 179 -14.31 4.34 3.82
C LYS A 179 -12.91 4.91 3.83
N LEU A 180 -12.69 5.93 4.66
CA LEU A 180 -11.35 6.39 5.00
C LEU A 180 -10.69 5.39 5.97
N LEU A 181 -9.58 4.76 5.55
CA LEU A 181 -8.88 3.75 6.32
C LEU A 181 -7.68 4.33 7.09
N LEU A 182 -6.99 5.28 6.49
CA LEU A 182 -5.84 5.96 7.09
C LEU A 182 -5.78 7.40 6.60
N LEU A 183 -5.53 8.32 7.53
CA LEU A 183 -5.20 9.71 7.26
C LEU A 183 -4.02 10.08 8.15
N GLU A 184 -2.85 10.21 7.52
CA GLU A 184 -1.65 10.68 8.18
C GLU A 184 -1.35 12.07 7.65
N SER A 185 -1.35 13.06 8.55
CA SER A 185 -1.15 14.47 8.19
C SER A 185 -0.11 15.06 9.11
N ALA A 186 0.85 15.79 8.56
CA ALA A 186 1.85 16.51 9.33
C ALA A 186 2.25 17.81 8.62
N GLY A 187 2.72 18.77 9.41
CA GLY A 187 2.96 20.14 8.96
C GLY A 187 1.83 21.08 9.39
N ASP A 188 1.80 22.28 8.79
CA ASP A 188 0.82 23.31 9.09
C ASP A 188 -0.25 23.36 7.99
N PHE A 189 -1.51 23.31 8.39
CA PHE A 189 -2.66 23.35 7.48
C PHE A 189 -3.95 23.73 8.21
N THR A 190 -4.90 24.25 7.46
CA THR A 190 -6.22 24.66 7.97
C THR A 190 -7.26 23.54 7.80
N GLU A 191 -8.37 23.67 8.52
CA GLU A 191 -9.50 22.73 8.41
C GLU A 191 -10.06 22.67 6.97
N LEU A 192 -10.18 23.82 6.31
CA LEU A 192 -10.68 23.91 4.93
C LEU A 192 -9.74 23.17 3.96
N GLN A 193 -8.43 23.40 4.10
CA GLN A 193 -7.40 22.72 3.31
C GLN A 193 -7.48 21.19 3.45
N LEU A 194 -7.71 20.70 4.68
CA LEU A 194 -7.85 19.27 4.93
C LEU A 194 -9.08 18.69 4.21
N PHE A 195 -10.24 19.34 4.32
CA PHE A 195 -11.45 18.86 3.67
C PHE A 195 -11.38 18.93 2.14
N ASP A 196 -10.80 20.00 1.60
CA ASP A 196 -10.60 20.15 0.15
C ASP A 196 -9.64 19.09 -0.39
N MET A 197 -8.54 18.82 0.33
CA MET A 197 -7.61 17.74 0.01
C MET A 197 -8.29 16.37 0.02
N LEU A 198 -9.08 16.08 1.07
CA LEU A 198 -9.84 14.83 1.15
C LEU A 198 -10.83 14.67 -0.01
N GLY A 199 -11.55 15.74 -0.36
CA GLY A 199 -12.48 15.73 -1.50
C GLY A 199 -11.78 15.44 -2.82
N GLN A 200 -10.60 16.02 -3.05
CA GLN A 200 -9.84 15.81 -4.28
C GLN A 200 -9.17 14.43 -4.35
N THR A 201 -8.68 13.91 -3.22
CA THR A 201 -8.01 12.60 -3.17
C THR A 201 -8.93 11.42 -3.44
N VAL A 202 -10.24 11.56 -3.20
CA VAL A 202 -11.24 10.54 -3.57
C VAL A 202 -11.15 10.20 -5.06
N GLY A 203 -11.18 11.21 -5.93
CA GLY A 203 -11.11 11.00 -7.38
C GLY A 203 -9.76 10.42 -7.84
N ASP A 204 -8.68 10.78 -7.15
CA ASP A 204 -7.34 10.26 -7.45
C ASP A 204 -7.23 8.77 -7.09
N VAL A 205 -7.81 8.38 -5.96
CA VAL A 205 -7.81 7.01 -5.47
C VAL A 205 -8.69 6.11 -6.33
N GLU A 206 -9.85 6.58 -6.77
CA GLU A 206 -10.67 5.85 -7.75
C GLU A 206 -9.92 5.63 -9.07
N SER A 207 -9.24 6.68 -9.56
CA SER A 207 -8.42 6.60 -10.77
C SER A 207 -7.24 5.63 -10.61
N LEU A 208 -6.56 5.66 -9.45
CA LEU A 208 -5.47 4.75 -9.12
C LEU A 208 -5.97 3.30 -9.05
N HIS A 209 -7.13 3.09 -8.43
CA HIS A 209 -7.70 1.76 -8.31
C HIS A 209 -8.12 1.16 -9.65
N GLN A 210 -8.58 1.97 -10.61
CA GLN A 210 -8.79 1.49 -11.98
C GLN A 210 -7.50 0.95 -12.61
N LEU A 211 -6.35 1.57 -12.35
CA LEU A 211 -5.05 1.07 -12.78
C LEU A 211 -4.66 -0.21 -12.05
N GLN A 212 -4.86 -0.26 -10.73
CA GLN A 212 -4.60 -1.48 -9.95
C GLN A 212 -5.41 -2.67 -10.47
N ARG A 213 -6.72 -2.47 -10.74
CA ARG A 213 -7.59 -3.51 -11.30
C ARG A 213 -7.09 -3.98 -12.66
N LYS A 214 -6.71 -3.08 -13.57
CA LYS A 214 -6.15 -3.44 -14.88
C LYS A 214 -4.90 -4.31 -14.74
N ALA A 215 -3.99 -3.95 -13.82
CA ALA A 215 -2.78 -4.73 -13.58
C ALA A 215 -3.08 -6.13 -13.02
N ILE A 216 -3.98 -6.23 -12.03
CA ILE A 216 -4.40 -7.51 -11.46
C ILE A 216 -5.12 -8.37 -12.49
N THR A 217 -6.04 -7.81 -13.28
CA THR A 217 -6.74 -8.56 -14.34
C THR A 217 -5.75 -9.16 -15.34
N LYS A 218 -4.79 -8.37 -15.81
CA LYS A 218 -3.74 -8.84 -16.74
C LYS A 218 -2.93 -10.01 -16.15
N LYS A 219 -2.61 -9.95 -14.86
CA LYS A 219 -1.93 -11.03 -14.15
C LYS A 219 -2.80 -12.30 -14.10
N VAL A 220 -4.03 -12.16 -13.61
CA VAL A 220 -4.96 -13.27 -13.43
C VAL A 220 -5.23 -13.98 -14.76
N GLU A 221 -5.38 -13.23 -15.85
CA GLU A 221 -5.50 -13.78 -17.21
C GLU A 221 -4.27 -14.59 -17.65
N GLY A 222 -3.07 -14.20 -17.22
CA GLY A 222 -1.82 -14.92 -17.51
C GLY A 222 -1.65 -16.20 -16.68
N ASP A 223 -2.08 -16.17 -15.42
CA ASP A 223 -1.95 -17.30 -14.48
C ASP A 223 -3.04 -18.37 -14.74
N TYR A 224 -4.28 -17.94 -15.01
CA TYR A 224 -5.42 -18.83 -15.23
C TYR A 224 -5.58 -19.22 -16.70
N ILE A 225 -4.57 -19.89 -17.27
CA ILE A 225 -4.72 -20.61 -18.54
C ILE A 225 -5.37 -21.96 -18.22
N TRP A 226 -6.68 -22.08 -18.48
CA TRP A 226 -7.38 -23.37 -18.37
C TRP A 226 -6.76 -24.35 -19.37
N ARG A 227 -5.89 -25.23 -18.88
CA ARG A 227 -5.48 -26.42 -19.62
C ARG A 227 -6.63 -27.42 -19.42
N GLY A 228 -7.39 -27.66 -20.48
CA GLY A 228 -8.48 -28.63 -20.44
C GLY A 228 -8.03 -30.01 -19.99
N PRO A 229 -8.97 -30.95 -19.74
CA PRO A 229 -8.61 -32.30 -19.35
C PRO A 229 -7.61 -32.87 -20.36
N ILE A 230 -6.47 -33.34 -19.87
CA ILE A 230 -5.46 -34.04 -20.67
C ILE A 230 -6.15 -35.29 -21.19
N GLU A 231 -6.51 -35.31 -22.48
CA GLU A 231 -6.92 -36.53 -23.14
C GLU A 231 -5.79 -37.53 -22.98
N GLN A 232 -5.99 -38.54 -22.14
CA GLN A 232 -5.12 -39.69 -22.07
C GLN A 232 -5.30 -40.43 -23.40
N GLU A 233 -4.39 -40.19 -24.35
CA GLU A 233 -4.25 -41.01 -25.54
C GLU A 233 -4.01 -42.46 -25.08
N SER A 234 -4.95 -43.32 -25.45
CA SER A 234 -4.99 -44.77 -25.18
C SER A 234 -4.00 -45.55 -26.03
#